data_AF-A0A2E7NCR6-F1
#
_entry.id   AF-A0A2E7NCR6-F1
#
_cell.length_a   1.000
_cell.length_b   1.000
_cell.length_c   1.000
_cell.angle_alpha   90.00
_cell.angle_beta   90.00
_cell.angle_gamma   90.00
#
_symmetry.space_group_name_H-M   'P 1'
#
loop_
_entity.id
_entity.type
_entity.pdbx_description
1 polymer ?
#
loop_
_entity_poly.entity_id
_entity_poly.type
_entity_poly.pdbx_seq_one_letter_code
_entity_poly.pdbx_strand_id
1 'polypeptide(L)'
;MLDPNVDYAERLLWAAVIKRAIDDYRTVIRYRSQSDLSKSEEQRLSKIYSHGSDPEKWIFGDDSGFEDICRYVGLNPAHARANLRRRSTQSEAKPADRLLS
;
A
#
# COMPACT_ATOMS: atom_id res chain seq x y z
N MET A 1 9.58 26.53 -15.96
CA MET A 1 9.36 26.57 -14.49
C MET A 1 7.87 26.61 -14.27
N LEU A 2 7.29 25.57 -13.67
CA LEU A 2 5.89 25.60 -13.24
C LEU A 2 5.75 26.56 -12.05
N ASP A 3 4.57 27.17 -11.91
CA ASP A 3 4.21 27.96 -10.73
C ASP A 3 4.47 27.13 -9.47
N PRO A 4 5.16 27.65 -8.43
CA PRO A 4 5.42 26.94 -7.18
C PRO A 4 4.17 26.32 -6.53
N ASN A 5 3.00 26.93 -6.74
CA ASN A 5 1.72 26.40 -6.24
C ASN A 5 1.25 25.16 -7.02
N VAL A 6 1.59 25.09 -8.32
CA VAL A 6 1.24 23.95 -9.18
C VAL A 6 2.11 22.75 -8.85
N ASP A 7 3.43 22.94 -8.66
CA ASP A 7 4.35 21.87 -8.24
C ASP A 7 3.96 21.31 -6.86
N TYR A 8 3.53 22.19 -5.93
CA TYR A 8 3.03 21.75 -4.63
C TYR A 8 1.73 20.94 -4.73
N ALA A 9 0.74 21.42 -5.50
CA ALA A 9 -0.52 20.70 -5.70
C ALA A 9 -0.29 19.34 -6.36
N GLU A 10 0.60 19.27 -7.35
CA GLU A 10 0.97 18.02 -8.01
C GLU A 10 1.64 17.03 -7.05
N ARG A 11 2.58 17.48 -6.22
CA ARG A 11 3.19 16.66 -5.16
C ARG A 11 2.16 16.10 -4.19
N LEU A 12 1.13 16.88 -3.82
CA LEU A 12 0.06 16.40 -2.95
C LEU A 12 -0.79 15.30 -3.61
N LEU A 13 -1.11 15.44 -4.91
CA LEU A 13 -1.83 14.41 -5.65
C LEU A 13 -1.03 13.12 -5.70
N TRP A 14 0.26 13.19 -6.01
CA TRP A 14 1.15 12.04 -6.04
C TRP A 14 1.34 11.39 -4.66
N ALA A 15 1.42 12.19 -3.60
CA ALA A 15 1.45 11.66 -2.23
C ALA A 15 0.14 10.92 -1.88
N ALA A 16 -1.01 11.42 -2.35
CA ALA A 16 -2.30 10.74 -2.18
C ALA A 16 -2.36 9.40 -2.93
N VAL A 17 -1.77 9.32 -4.12
CA VAL A 17 -1.63 8.06 -4.88
C VAL A 17 -0.82 7.02 -4.09
N ILE A 18 0.36 7.41 -3.57
CA ILE A 18 1.18 6.51 -2.73
C ILE A 18 0.39 6.05 -1.50
N LYS A 19 -0.26 6.99 -0.80
CA LYS A 19 -1.07 6.66 0.38
C LYS A 19 -2.17 5.65 0.03
N ARG A 20 -2.87 5.85 -1.08
CA ARG A 20 -3.93 4.94 -1.52
C ARG A 20 -3.39 3.54 -1.80
N ALA A 21 -2.31 3.42 -2.54
CA ALA A 21 -1.68 2.13 -2.83
C ALA A 21 -1.24 1.40 -1.54
N ILE A 22 -0.70 2.12 -0.56
CA ILE A 22 -0.35 1.56 0.74
C ILE A 22 -1.58 1.05 1.51
N ASP A 23 -2.67 1.82 1.51
CA ASP A 23 -3.91 1.45 2.20
C ASP A 23 -4.59 0.24 1.52
N ASP A 24 -4.54 0.16 0.19
CA ASP A 24 -5.03 -0.97 -0.58
C ASP A 24 -4.16 -2.23 -0.35
N TYR A 25 -2.84 -2.11 -0.34
CA TYR A 25 -1.92 -3.20 0.05
C TYR A 25 -2.24 -3.74 1.46
N ARG A 26 -2.38 -2.86 2.45
CA ARG A 26 -2.73 -3.27 3.83
C ARG A 26 -4.08 -3.97 3.90
N THR A 27 -5.05 -3.50 3.13
CA THR A 27 -6.38 -4.11 3.04
C THR A 27 -6.26 -5.53 2.48
N VAL A 28 -5.52 -5.70 1.39
CA VAL A 28 -5.26 -7.01 0.77
C VAL A 28 -4.61 -7.97 1.74
N ILE A 29 -3.51 -7.58 2.40
CA ILE A 29 -2.80 -8.44 3.36
C ILE A 29 -3.72 -8.87 4.51
N ARG A 30 -4.47 -7.92 5.09
CA ARG A 30 -5.43 -8.24 6.16
C ARG A 30 -6.46 -9.27 5.70
N TYR A 31 -7.04 -9.09 4.52
CA TYR A 31 -8.07 -9.97 4.00
C TYR A 31 -7.53 -11.35 3.61
N ARG A 32 -6.28 -11.47 3.16
CA ARG A 32 -5.62 -12.77 2.92
C ARG A 32 -5.50 -13.63 4.18
N SER A 33 -5.34 -13.00 5.34
CA SER A 33 -5.26 -13.71 6.64
C SER A 33 -6.61 -14.09 7.25
N GLN A 34 -7.73 -13.70 6.64
CA GLN A 34 -9.08 -14.01 7.13
C GLN A 34 -9.66 -15.22 6.41
N SER A 35 -10.26 -16.15 7.16
CA SER A 35 -10.86 -17.37 6.61
C SER A 35 -12.16 -17.09 5.86
N ASP A 36 -12.99 -16.18 6.38
CA ASP A 36 -14.29 -15.82 5.82
C ASP A 36 -14.43 -14.31 5.69
N LEU A 37 -14.53 -13.83 4.46
CA LEU A 37 -14.79 -12.43 4.15
C LEU A 37 -16.30 -12.20 4.04
N SER A 38 -16.78 -11.07 4.54
CA SER A 38 -18.14 -10.64 4.22
C SER A 38 -18.25 -10.23 2.75
N LYS A 39 -19.48 -10.26 2.19
CA LYS A 39 -19.75 -9.78 0.82
C LYS A 39 -19.23 -8.36 0.56
N SER A 40 -19.25 -7.49 1.58
CA SER A 40 -18.75 -6.12 1.46
C SER A 40 -17.22 -6.05 1.31
N GLU A 41 -16.52 -7.00 1.94
CA GLU A 41 -15.06 -7.10 1.90
C GLU A 41 -14.60 -7.76 0.61
N GLU A 42 -15.32 -8.76 0.12
CA GLU A 42 -15.13 -9.33 -1.22
C GLU A 42 -15.31 -8.26 -2.30
N GLN A 43 -16.37 -7.45 -2.22
CA GLN A 43 -16.58 -6.34 -3.14
C GLN A 43 -15.45 -5.31 -3.08
N ARG A 44 -14.92 -5.04 -1.88
CA ARG A 44 -13.79 -4.13 -1.71
C ARG A 44 -12.51 -4.70 -2.33
N LEU A 45 -12.21 -5.99 -2.13
CA LEU A 45 -11.10 -6.68 -2.79
C LEU A 45 -11.22 -6.63 -4.30
N SER A 46 -12.40 -6.95 -4.83
CA SER A 46 -12.67 -6.92 -6.27
C SER A 46 -12.42 -5.52 -6.85
N LYS A 47 -12.81 -4.46 -6.14
CA LYS A 47 -12.51 -3.07 -6.53
C LYS A 47 -11.02 -2.75 -6.50
N ILE A 48 -10.29 -3.22 -5.48
CA ILE A 48 -8.84 -3.01 -5.40
C ILE A 48 -8.14 -3.64 -6.60
N TYR A 49 -8.48 -4.88 -6.95
CA TYR A 49 -7.88 -5.59 -8.09
C TYR A 49 -8.46 -5.23 -9.46
N SER A 50 -9.44 -4.33 -9.51
CA SER A 50 -10.06 -3.91 -10.76
C SER A 50 -9.04 -3.27 -11.69
N HIS A 51 -9.23 -3.47 -13.00
CA HIS A 51 -8.35 -2.96 -14.05
C HIS A 51 -6.88 -3.42 -13.93
N GLY A 52 -6.61 -4.57 -13.29
CA GLY A 52 -5.26 -5.12 -13.17
C GLY A 52 -4.42 -4.46 -12.08
N SER A 53 -5.04 -3.68 -11.19
CA SER A 53 -4.37 -2.97 -10.10
C SER A 53 -3.99 -3.94 -8.97
N ASP A 54 -2.79 -4.50 -9.02
CA ASP A 54 -2.23 -5.28 -7.91
C ASP A 54 -1.29 -4.39 -7.07
N PRO A 55 -1.72 -3.92 -5.88
CA PRO A 55 -0.92 -2.99 -5.08
C PRO A 55 0.38 -3.62 -4.58
N GLU A 56 0.43 -4.95 -4.42
CA GLU A 56 1.66 -5.63 -4.03
C GLU A 56 2.67 -5.64 -5.18
N LYS A 57 2.22 -5.98 -6.39
CA LYS A 57 3.08 -5.91 -7.59
C LYS A 57 3.53 -4.49 -7.89
N TRP A 58 2.68 -3.49 -7.69
CA TRP A 58 3.06 -2.11 -7.93
C TRP A 58 4.10 -1.58 -6.93
N ILE A 59 3.98 -1.96 -5.65
CA ILE A 59 4.92 -1.50 -4.60
C ILE A 59 6.24 -2.28 -4.65
N PHE A 60 6.19 -3.59 -4.89
CA PHE A 60 7.35 -4.49 -4.72
C PHE A 60 7.84 -5.16 -6.00
N GLY A 61 7.11 -5.05 -7.10
CA GLY A 61 7.53 -5.56 -8.40
C GLY A 61 8.55 -4.65 -9.09
N ASP A 62 8.84 -5.00 -10.34
CA ASP A 62 9.87 -4.34 -11.15
C ASP A 62 9.40 -3.03 -11.80
N ASP A 63 8.16 -2.61 -11.55
CA ASP A 63 7.61 -1.33 -12.01
C ASP A 63 8.30 -0.16 -11.29
N SER A 64 8.85 0.78 -12.05
CA SER A 64 9.53 1.97 -11.51
C SER A 64 8.54 3.02 -10.98
N GLY A 65 7.25 2.94 -11.31
CA GLY A 65 6.25 3.96 -10.99
C GLY A 65 6.16 4.29 -9.50
N PHE A 66 6.17 3.28 -8.61
CA PHE A 66 6.23 3.53 -7.16
C PHE A 66 7.49 4.28 -6.76
N GLU A 67 8.62 3.90 -7.35
CA GLU A 67 9.93 4.46 -7.02
C GLU A 67 10.07 5.91 -7.48
N ASP A 68 9.61 6.19 -8.69
CA ASP A 68 9.64 7.50 -9.31
C ASP A 68 8.73 8.48 -8.56
N ILE A 69 7.52 8.05 -8.19
CA ILE A 69 6.59 8.89 -7.40
C ILE A 69 7.15 9.11 -5.99
N CYS A 70 7.72 8.09 -5.34
CA CYS A 70 8.36 8.26 -4.03
C CYS A 70 9.44 9.34 -4.08
N ARG A 71 10.36 9.26 -5.04
CA ARG A 71 11.41 10.27 -5.20
C ARG A 71 10.83 11.64 -5.51
N TYR A 72 9.84 11.70 -6.39
CA TYR A 72 9.16 12.94 -6.75
C TYR A 72 8.58 13.64 -5.52
N VAL A 73 7.93 12.91 -4.61
CA VAL A 73 7.37 13.47 -3.36
C VAL A 73 8.37 13.58 -2.20
N GLY A 74 9.65 13.28 -2.41
CA GLY A 74 10.71 13.39 -1.39
C GLY A 74 10.76 12.23 -0.39
N LEU A 75 10.18 11.07 -0.72
CA LEU A 75 10.25 9.84 0.08
C LEU A 75 11.37 8.91 -0.42
N ASN A 76 12.02 8.22 0.52
CA ASN A 76 12.95 7.14 0.16
C ASN A 76 12.17 5.84 -0.13
N PRO A 77 12.19 5.34 -1.38
CA PRO A 77 11.40 4.18 -1.79
C PRO A 77 11.83 2.88 -1.10
N ALA A 78 13.14 2.69 -0.88
CA ALA A 78 13.66 1.52 -0.19
C ALA A 78 13.21 1.49 1.29
N HIS A 79 13.23 2.64 1.95
CA HIS A 79 12.73 2.76 3.32
C HIS A 79 11.20 2.50 3.37
N ALA A 80 10.43 3.07 2.44
CA ALA A 80 8.99 2.82 2.36
C ALA A 80 8.68 1.32 2.22
N ARG A 81 9.33 0.62 1.27
CA ARG A 81 9.20 -0.83 1.08
C ARG A 81 9.57 -1.62 2.34
N ALA A 82 10.71 -1.30 2.97
CA ALA A 82 11.16 -1.97 4.18
C ALA A 82 10.16 -1.83 5.34
N ASN A 83 9.59 -0.64 5.52
CA ASN A 83 8.58 -0.39 6.56
C ASN A 83 7.28 -1.14 6.30
N LEU A 84 6.86 -1.25 5.04
CA LEU A 84 5.65 -2.00 4.67
C LEU A 84 5.84 -3.50 4.90
N ARG A 85 6.99 -4.07 4.51
CA ARG A 85 7.33 -5.49 4.76
C ARG A 85 7.37 -5.84 6.25
N ARG A 86 8.03 -5.00 7.08
CA ARG A 86 8.08 -5.24 8.54
C ARG A 86 6.70 -5.25 9.18
N ARG A 87 5.78 -4.41 8.69
CA ARG A 87 4.42 -4.30 9.24
C ARG A 87 3.51 -5.44 8.78
N SER A 88 3.69 -5.96 7.57
CA SER A 88 2.93 -7.13 7.11
C SER A 88 3.33 -8.39 7.89
N THR A 89 4.63 -8.63 8.11
CA THR A 89 5.09 -9.80 8.88
C THR A 89 4.69 -9.75 10.36
N GLN A 90 4.63 -8.56 10.96
CA GLN A 90 4.10 -8.40 12.33
C GLN A 90 2.58 -8.65 12.41
N SER A 91 1.84 -8.35 11.34
CA SER A 91 0.38 -8.56 11.29
C SER A 91 0.01 -10.04 11.14
N GLU A 92 0.87 -10.86 10.52
CA GLU A 92 0.67 -12.30 10.38
C GLU A 92 1.04 -13.09 11.66
N ALA A 93 1.83 -12.50 12.56
CA ALA A 93 2.39 -13.19 13.73
C ALA A 93 1.50 -13.25 15.00
N LYS A 94 0.27 -12.71 15.02
CA LYS A 94 -0.62 -12.83 16.21
C LYS A 94 -2.10 -13.00 15.83
N PRO A 95 -2.75 -14.10 16.30
CA PRO A 95 -3.37 -14.03 17.62
C PRO A 95 -3.16 -15.25 18.56
N ALA A 96 -2.22 -16.17 18.31
CA ALA A 96 -2.04 -17.35 19.17
C ALA A 96 -1.17 -17.12 20.43
N ASP A 97 -0.17 -16.23 20.38
CA ASP A 97 0.82 -16.08 21.48
C ASP A 97 0.40 -15.11 22.61
N ARG A 98 -0.89 -15.03 22.93
CA ARG A 98 -1.37 -14.18 24.05
C ARG A 98 -2.17 -14.91 25.12
N LEU A 99 -2.26 -16.25 25.05
CA LEU A 99 -2.99 -17.05 26.05
C LEU A 99 -2.09 -17.93 26.93
N LEU A 100 -0.76 -17.82 26.85
CA LEU A 100 0.16 -18.53 27.74
C LEU A 100 1.33 -17.63 28.16
N SER A 101 1.07 -16.71 29.09
CA SER A 101 2.10 -16.07 29.94
C SER A 101 1.45 -15.65 31.24
#